data_AF-A0A1J7HWI8-F1
#
_entry.id   AF-A0A1J7HWI8-F1
#
_cell.length_a   1.000
_cell.length_b   1.000
_cell.length_c   1.000
_cell.angle_alpha   90.00
_cell.angle_beta   90.00
_cell.angle_gamma   90.00
#
_symmetry.space_group_name_H-M   'P 1'
#
loop_
_entity.id
_entity.type
_entity.pdbx_description
1 polymer ?
#
loop_
_entity_poly.entity_id
_entity_poly.type
_entity_poly.pdbx_seq_one_letter_code
_entity_poly.pdbx_strand_id
1 'polypeptide(L)'
;MPTSLVANVLHRDLKPSNLLLNANCDLKIADFGLARTTSETDFMTEYVVTRWYRAPELLLNCSEYTSAIDIWSVGCILGEIMTRQPLFPGKDYVHQLRLVTELIGSPDDTSLGFLRSDNARRYVRQLPQYQKQNFSSRFPNMSPDAVDLLEKMLIFDPKRRITVEEALCHSYMAPLHDTNDEPVCPRTFNFDFARPSFTEEDIKELIWRESVKFNPDPPIY
;
A
#
# COMPACT_ATOMS: atom_id res chain seq x y z
N MET A 1 18.45 -18.72 -10.87
CA MET A 1 17.83 -18.07 -9.71
C MET A 1 16.34 -17.99 -9.99
N PRO A 2 15.46 -18.64 -9.22
CA PRO A 2 14.03 -18.45 -9.43
C PRO A 2 13.71 -17.03 -8.98
N THR A 3 13.48 -16.13 -9.93
CA THR A 3 12.78 -14.87 -9.69
C THR A 3 11.41 -15.24 -9.13
N SER A 4 11.13 -14.94 -7.87
CA SER A 4 9.83 -15.20 -7.27
C SER A 4 8.79 -14.44 -8.09
N LEU A 5 8.05 -15.16 -8.94
CA LEU A 5 6.95 -14.58 -9.68
C LEU A 5 5.88 -14.28 -8.64
N VAL A 6 5.71 -13.00 -8.33
CA VAL A 6 4.58 -12.42 -7.60
C VAL A 6 3.64 -11.86 -8.67
N ALA A 7 2.34 -11.80 -8.40
CA ALA A 7 1.33 -11.37 -9.39
C ALA A 7 1.58 -9.96 -10.00
N ASN A 8 2.51 -9.18 -9.42
CA ASN A 8 2.84 -7.83 -9.83
C ASN A 8 1.64 -6.88 -9.79
N VAL A 9 0.74 -7.11 -8.81
CA VAL A 9 -0.45 -6.33 -8.54
C VAL A 9 -0.20 -5.48 -7.29
N LEU A 10 -0.48 -4.18 -7.41
CA LEU A 10 -0.51 -3.23 -6.30
C LEU A 10 -1.96 -3.00 -5.91
N HIS A 11 -2.29 -3.06 -4.62
CA HIS A 11 -3.67 -2.83 -4.15
C HIS A 11 -4.00 -1.34 -4.09
N ARG A 12 -3.08 -0.50 -3.58
CA ARG A 12 -3.14 0.98 -3.57
C ARG A 12 -4.22 1.62 -2.68
N ASP A 13 -5.03 0.82 -2.01
CA ASP A 13 -6.12 1.27 -1.13
C ASP A 13 -6.34 0.30 0.03
N LEU A 14 -5.26 -0.25 0.58
CA LEU A 14 -5.33 -1.06 1.79
C LEU A 14 -5.72 -0.16 2.97
N LYS A 15 -6.82 -0.52 3.62
CA LYS A 15 -7.39 0.16 4.78
C LYS A 15 -8.25 -0.83 5.57
N PRO A 16 -8.55 -0.59 6.86
CA PRO A 16 -9.28 -1.53 7.69
C PRO A 16 -10.62 -1.97 7.11
N SER A 17 -11.37 -1.08 6.44
CA SER A 17 -12.65 -1.43 5.80
C SER A 17 -12.52 -2.41 4.62
N ASN A 18 -11.33 -2.53 4.04
CA ASN A 18 -11.02 -3.41 2.92
C ASN A 18 -10.40 -4.74 3.40
N LEU A 19 -10.28 -4.94 4.72
CA LEU A 19 -9.86 -6.19 5.34
C LEU A 19 -11.08 -6.86 5.98
N LEU A 20 -11.67 -7.81 5.26
CA LEU A 20 -12.86 -8.51 5.71
C LEU A 20 -12.47 -9.60 6.71
N LEU A 21 -13.16 -9.62 7.86
CA LEU A 21 -12.98 -10.61 8.92
C LEU A 21 -14.27 -11.39 9.13
N ASN A 22 -14.13 -12.70 9.37
CA ASN A 22 -15.24 -13.53 9.85
C ASN A 22 -15.10 -13.83 11.36
N ALA A 23 -16.06 -14.55 11.92
CA ALA A 23 -16.07 -14.91 13.35
C ALA A 23 -14.92 -15.84 13.78
N ASN A 24 -14.26 -16.51 12.82
CA ASN A 24 -13.11 -17.38 13.07
C ASN A 24 -11.78 -16.61 12.99
N CYS A 25 -11.83 -15.29 12.80
CA CYS A 25 -10.67 -14.44 12.53
C CYS A 25 -9.95 -14.72 11.20
N ASP A 26 -10.63 -15.34 10.23
CA ASP A 26 -10.10 -15.45 8.86
C ASP A 26 -10.16 -14.07 8.20
N LEU A 27 -9.02 -13.59 7.72
CA LEU A 27 -8.88 -12.29 7.05
C LEU A 27 -8.83 -12.46 5.53
N LYS A 28 -9.60 -11.65 4.81
CA LYS A 28 -9.56 -11.56 3.34
C LYS A 28 -9.45 -10.10 2.89
N ILE A 29 -8.51 -9.83 1.99
CA ILE A 29 -8.37 -8.54 1.33
C ILE A 29 -9.45 -8.40 0.25
N ALA A 30 -10.09 -7.24 0.19
CA ALA A 30 -11.15 -6.92 -0.76
C ALA A 30 -10.96 -5.53 -1.39
N ASP A 31 -11.80 -5.21 -2.38
CA ASP A 31 -11.81 -3.91 -3.08
C ASP A 31 -10.54 -3.62 -3.92
N PHE A 32 -10.38 -4.39 -4.99
CA PHE A 32 -9.31 -4.23 -5.98
C PHE A 32 -9.64 -3.17 -7.05
N GLY A 33 -10.62 -2.29 -6.83
CA GLY A 33 -11.07 -1.31 -7.83
C GLY A 33 -9.97 -0.31 -8.25
N LEU A 34 -9.02 -0.05 -7.34
CA LEU A 34 -7.87 0.82 -7.58
C LEU A 34 -6.58 0.05 -7.91
N ALA A 35 -6.64 -1.28 -7.96
CA ALA A 35 -5.45 -2.11 -8.16
C ALA A 35 -4.85 -1.96 -9.56
N ARG A 36 -3.52 -1.99 -9.66
CA ARG A 36 -2.77 -1.78 -10.93
C ARG A 36 -1.44 -2.56 -10.95
N THR A 37 -0.85 -2.70 -12.13
CA THR A 37 0.54 -3.18 -12.29
C THR A 37 1.57 -2.10 -11.98
N THR A 38 2.78 -2.52 -11.64
CA THR A 38 3.93 -1.63 -11.38
C THR A 38 4.41 -0.83 -12.60
N SER A 39 4.00 -1.20 -13.83
CA SER A 39 4.46 -0.60 -15.08
C SER A 39 3.60 0.57 -15.59
N GLU A 40 2.42 0.81 -15.01
CA GLU A 40 1.51 1.85 -15.50
C GLU A 40 1.79 3.20 -14.81
N THR A 41 2.43 4.10 -15.56
CA THR A 41 2.67 5.50 -15.16
C THR A 41 1.51 6.40 -15.59
N ASP A 42 0.28 6.11 -15.15
CA ASP A 42 -0.84 7.01 -15.42
C ASP A 42 -0.96 8.08 -14.34
N PHE A 43 -1.07 9.33 -14.80
CA PHE A 43 -1.28 10.50 -13.96
C PHE A 43 -2.54 10.31 -13.12
N MET A 44 -2.34 10.24 -11.81
CA MET A 44 -3.41 10.04 -10.84
C MET A 44 -4.30 11.26 -10.78
N THR A 45 -5.55 11.09 -11.21
CA THR A 45 -6.62 12.04 -10.94
C THR A 45 -6.87 12.11 -9.43
N GLU A 46 -7.14 13.32 -8.95
CA GLU A 46 -7.21 13.69 -7.54
C GLU A 46 -8.44 13.04 -6.87
N TYR A 47 -8.34 11.77 -6.46
CA TYR A 47 -9.48 11.03 -5.91
C TYR A 47 -9.80 11.43 -4.46
N VAL A 48 -11.06 11.84 -4.27
CA VAL A 48 -11.78 12.12 -3.02
C VAL A 48 -12.02 10.80 -2.25
N VAL A 49 -10.96 10.21 -1.73
CA VAL A 49 -11.02 9.01 -0.87
C VAL A 49 -10.16 9.25 0.38
N THR A 50 -10.39 8.47 1.44
CA THR A 50 -9.64 8.49 2.69
C THR A 50 -8.12 8.42 2.43
N ARG A 51 -7.39 9.47 2.80
CA ARG A 51 -5.93 9.62 2.56
C ARG A 51 -5.06 9.01 3.65
N TRP A 52 -5.67 8.54 4.75
CA TRP A 52 -4.98 8.21 6.00
C TRP A 52 -3.94 7.09 5.86
N TYR A 53 -4.15 6.20 4.88
CA TYR A 53 -3.27 5.05 4.60
C TYR A 53 -2.38 5.27 3.37
N ARG A 54 -2.46 6.42 2.69
CA ARG A 54 -1.67 6.67 1.47
C ARG A 54 -0.21 6.95 1.81
N ALA A 55 0.69 6.30 1.08
CA ALA A 55 2.14 6.49 1.21
C ALA A 55 2.59 7.90 0.78
N PRO A 56 3.70 8.43 1.33
CA PRO A 56 4.20 9.77 1.00
C PRO A 56 4.43 9.99 -0.50
N GLU A 57 4.94 8.98 -1.21
CA GLU A 57 5.18 9.05 -2.66
C GLU A 57 3.89 9.17 -3.49
N LEU A 58 2.77 8.64 -3.00
CA LEU A 58 1.44 8.83 -3.60
C LEU A 58 0.89 10.24 -3.32
N LEU A 59 1.20 10.81 -2.16
CA LEU A 59 0.79 12.19 -1.81
C LEU A 59 1.60 13.24 -2.59
N LEU A 60 2.82 12.90 -3.00
CA LEU A 60 3.75 13.77 -3.74
C LEU A 60 3.69 13.57 -5.26
N ASN A 61 2.77 12.75 -5.77
CA ASN A 61 2.59 12.43 -7.19
C ASN A 61 3.88 11.96 -7.87
N CYS A 62 4.58 11.00 -7.25
CA CYS A 62 5.77 10.40 -7.86
C CYS A 62 5.40 9.58 -9.10
N SER A 63 6.26 9.56 -10.12
CA SER A 63 5.98 8.82 -11.36
C SER A 63 6.17 7.30 -11.22
N GLU A 64 6.85 6.84 -10.17
CA GLU A 64 7.22 5.43 -9.98
C GLU A 64 6.61 4.93 -8.68
N TYR A 65 5.67 3.99 -8.80
CA TYR A 65 5.01 3.34 -7.67
C TYR A 65 5.41 1.86 -7.62
N THR A 66 5.70 1.35 -6.43
CA THR A 66 6.09 -0.05 -6.19
C THR A 66 5.18 -0.67 -5.13
N SER A 67 5.37 -1.96 -4.83
CA SER A 67 4.70 -2.65 -3.71
C SER A 67 4.93 -2.00 -2.34
N ALA A 68 5.93 -1.11 -2.22
CA ALA A 68 6.21 -0.37 -1.00
C ALA A 68 5.04 0.53 -0.55
N ILE A 69 4.15 0.96 -1.46
CA ILE A 69 2.97 1.76 -1.09
C ILE A 69 1.98 0.95 -0.24
N ASP A 70 1.87 -0.35 -0.51
CA ASP A 70 0.99 -1.25 0.22
C ASP A 70 1.61 -1.57 1.59
N ILE A 71 2.93 -1.72 1.68
CA ILE A 71 3.65 -1.85 2.96
C ILE A 71 3.41 -0.66 3.88
N TRP A 72 3.43 0.57 3.34
CA TRP A 72 3.10 1.76 4.12
C TRP A 72 1.68 1.70 4.69
N SER A 73 0.72 1.29 3.85
CA SER A 73 -0.68 1.14 4.23
C SER A 73 -0.83 0.11 5.35
N VAL A 74 -0.14 -1.03 5.25
CA VAL A 74 -0.07 -2.08 6.29
C VAL A 74 0.51 -1.52 7.59
N GLY A 75 1.58 -0.73 7.53
CA GLY A 75 2.14 -0.06 8.71
C GLY A 75 1.13 0.87 9.39
N CYS A 76 0.36 1.64 8.62
CA CYS A 76 -0.71 2.48 9.16
C CYS A 76 -1.80 1.64 9.86
N ILE A 77 -2.20 0.51 9.26
CA ILE A 77 -3.19 -0.42 9.83
C ILE A 77 -2.67 -1.08 11.11
N LEU A 78 -1.41 -1.54 11.13
CA LEU A 78 -0.78 -2.11 12.32
C LEU A 78 -0.74 -1.10 13.46
N GLY A 79 -0.33 0.14 13.17
CA GLY A 79 -0.36 1.24 14.13
C GLY A 79 -1.78 1.49 14.68
N GLU A 80 -2.78 1.52 13.80
CA GLU A 80 -4.18 1.73 14.17
C GLU A 80 -4.79 0.60 15.01
N ILE A 81 -4.44 -0.66 14.73
CA ILE A 81 -4.86 -1.80 15.56
C ILE A 81 -4.37 -1.63 17.00
N MET A 82 -3.14 -1.16 17.16
CA MET A 82 -2.46 -1.05 18.45
C MET A 82 -2.91 0.19 19.25
N THR A 83 -3.22 1.30 18.58
CA THR A 83 -3.70 2.53 19.22
C THR A 83 -5.22 2.63 19.29
N ARG A 84 -5.95 1.77 18.55
CA ARG A 84 -7.40 1.86 18.30
C ARG A 84 -7.84 3.18 17.68
N GLN A 85 -6.93 3.90 17.04
CA GLN A 85 -7.16 5.21 16.42
C GLN A 85 -6.33 5.34 15.13
N PRO A 86 -6.86 5.97 14.07
CA PRO A 86 -6.10 6.19 12.84
C PRO A 86 -4.77 6.88 13.12
N LEU A 87 -3.69 6.40 12.50
CA LEU A 87 -2.35 6.92 12.78
C LEU A 87 -2.14 8.32 12.19
N PHE A 88 -2.67 8.56 10.99
CA PHE A 88 -2.52 9.81 10.26
C PHE A 88 -3.89 10.32 9.74
N PRO A 89 -4.76 10.87 10.61
CA PRO A 89 -6.07 11.39 10.22
C PRO A 89 -5.97 12.79 9.58
N GLY A 90 -5.28 12.89 8.45
CA GLY A 90 -5.10 14.14 7.71
C GLY A 90 -6.42 14.67 7.15
N LYS A 91 -6.55 16.00 7.15
CA LYS A 91 -7.75 16.71 6.64
C LYS A 91 -7.60 17.07 5.16
N ASP A 92 -6.36 17.26 4.73
CA ASP A 92 -5.92 17.60 3.38
C ASP A 92 -4.50 17.05 3.17
N TYR A 93 -3.93 17.24 1.98
CA TYR A 93 -2.59 16.73 1.62
C TYR A 93 -1.48 17.30 2.52
N VAL A 94 -1.57 18.58 2.85
CA VAL A 94 -0.57 19.28 3.66
C VAL A 94 -0.59 18.74 5.08
N HIS A 95 -1.79 18.65 5.66
CA HIS A 95 -1.99 18.11 6.99
C HIS A 95 -1.58 16.64 7.07
N GLN A 96 -1.89 15.82 6.05
CA GLN A 96 -1.48 14.42 5.98
C GLN A 96 0.05 14.29 6.02
N LEU A 97 0.77 15.02 5.16
CA LEU A 97 2.24 14.97 5.12
C LEU A 97 2.85 15.49 6.42
N ARG A 98 2.26 16.52 7.03
CA ARG A 98 2.69 17.03 8.33
C ARG A 98 2.55 15.98 9.43
N LEU A 99 1.41 15.28 9.53
CA LEU A 99 1.22 14.21 10.52
C LEU A 99 2.24 13.08 10.34
N VAL A 100 2.58 12.77 9.08
CA VAL A 100 3.61 11.80 8.76
C VAL A 100 4.98 12.27 9.27
N THR A 101 5.44 13.47 8.89
CA THR A 101 6.75 13.97 9.31
C THR A 101 6.84 14.23 10.81
N GLU A 102 5.74 14.59 11.47
CA GLU A 102 5.66 14.72 12.92
C GLU A 102 5.99 13.40 13.65
N LEU A 103 5.61 12.25 13.08
CA LEU A 103 5.88 10.94 13.68
C LEU A 103 7.25 10.38 13.25
N ILE A 104 7.47 10.26 11.94
CA ILE A 104 8.64 9.54 11.40
C ILE A 104 9.88 10.43 11.22
N GLY A 105 9.74 11.72 11.49
CA GLY A 105 10.75 12.74 11.25
C GLY A 105 10.66 13.32 9.84
N SER A 106 11.22 14.52 9.67
CA SER A 106 11.35 15.13 8.35
C SER A 106 12.43 14.40 7.53
N PRO A 107 12.17 14.10 6.24
CA PRO A 107 13.14 13.43 5.39
C PRO A 107 14.37 14.31 5.15
N ASP A 108 15.55 13.70 5.20
CA ASP A 108 16.80 14.34 4.83
C ASP A 108 16.97 14.38 3.30
N ASP A 109 17.97 15.13 2.81
CA ASP A 109 18.21 15.26 1.37
C ASP A 109 18.47 13.91 0.68
N THR A 110 19.02 12.92 1.40
CA THR A 110 19.22 11.57 0.85
C THR A 110 17.90 10.83 0.66
N SER A 111 16.99 10.91 1.63
CA SER A 111 15.64 10.30 1.56
C SER A 111 14.72 11.00 0.55
N LEU A 112 15.07 12.20 0.07
CA LEU A 112 14.37 12.90 -1.02
C LEU A 112 14.90 12.53 -2.41
N GLY A 113 15.96 11.70 -2.49
CA GLY A 113 16.62 11.34 -3.75
C GLY A 113 15.70 10.62 -4.74
N PHE A 114 14.68 9.90 -4.25
CA PHE A 114 13.70 9.23 -5.11
C PHE A 114 12.70 10.20 -5.78
N LEU A 115 12.47 11.39 -5.20
CA LEU A 115 11.58 12.38 -5.79
C LEU A 115 12.24 12.94 -7.06
N ARG A 116 11.65 12.72 -8.23
CA ARG A 116 12.15 13.31 -9.50
C ARG A 116 11.70 14.75 -9.70
N SER A 117 10.61 15.15 -9.05
CA SER A 117 10.03 16.49 -9.17
C SER A 117 10.71 17.46 -8.21
N ASP A 118 11.36 18.49 -8.74
CA ASP A 118 11.95 19.57 -7.92
C ASP A 118 10.89 20.37 -7.16
N ASN A 119 9.67 20.46 -7.69
CA ASN A 119 8.54 21.07 -6.99
C ASN A 119 8.17 20.27 -5.73
N ALA A 120 8.11 18.93 -5.83
CA ALA A 120 7.84 18.07 -4.69
C ALA A 120 8.94 18.17 -3.63
N ARG A 121 10.22 18.17 -4.04
CA ARG A 121 11.37 18.36 -3.13
C ARG A 121 11.29 19.70 -2.40
N ARG A 122 11.03 20.78 -3.13
CA ARG A 122 10.93 22.13 -2.56
C ARG A 122 9.76 22.24 -1.59
N TYR A 123 8.63 21.62 -1.91
CA TYR A 123 7.46 21.57 -1.04
C TYR A 123 7.77 20.85 0.28
N VAL A 124 8.38 19.67 0.24
CA VAL A 124 8.76 18.93 1.46
C VAL A 124 9.76 19.71 2.31
N ARG A 125 10.72 20.41 1.69
CA ARG A 125 11.67 21.27 2.41
C ARG A 125 11.03 22.48 3.10
N GLN A 126 9.87 22.93 2.62
CA GLN A 126 9.14 24.05 3.22
C GLN A 126 8.25 23.62 4.40
N LEU A 127 8.00 22.32 4.57
CA LEU A 127 7.27 21.81 5.73
C LEU A 127 8.07 22.05 7.02
N PRO A 128 7.39 22.20 8.17
CA PRO A 128 8.08 22.27 9.45
C PRO A 128 8.97 21.04 9.66
N GLN A 129 10.15 21.28 10.23
CA GLN A 129 11.13 20.24 10.49
C GLN A 129 10.85 19.58 11.83
N TYR A 130 10.70 18.25 11.81
CA TYR A 130 10.45 17.44 13.00
C TYR A 130 11.55 16.40 13.17
N GLN A 131 11.96 16.19 14.42
CA GLN A 131 12.78 15.04 14.78
C GLN A 131 11.91 13.79 14.84
N LYS A 132 12.45 12.65 14.40
CA LYS A 132 11.75 11.36 14.51
C LYS A 132 11.37 11.11 15.96
N GLN A 133 10.11 10.76 16.21
CA GLN A 133 9.68 10.38 17.55
C GLN A 133 10.25 9.01 17.91
N ASN A 134 10.49 8.77 19.21
CA ASN A 134 10.80 7.44 19.68
C ASN A 134 9.53 6.56 19.63
N PHE A 135 9.50 5.53 18.78
CA PHE A 135 8.28 4.73 18.61
C PHE A 135 7.96 3.92 19.86
N SER A 136 8.95 3.42 20.61
CA SER A 136 8.69 2.70 21.87
C SER A 136 7.92 3.57 22.86
N SER A 137 8.25 4.87 22.94
CA SER A 137 7.51 5.84 23.75
C SER A 137 6.14 6.19 23.17
N ARG A 138 6.00 6.25 21.84
CA ARG A 138 4.73 6.56 21.16
C ARG A 138 3.72 5.42 21.23
N PHE A 139 4.21 4.18 21.22
CA PHE A 139 3.43 2.93 21.22
C PHE A 139 3.79 2.06 22.43
N PRO A 140 3.53 2.52 23.67
CA PRO A 140 4.00 1.85 24.89
C PRO A 140 3.38 0.46 25.12
N ASN A 141 2.24 0.18 24.49
CA ASN A 141 1.52 -1.10 24.61
C ASN A 141 1.96 -2.14 23.56
N MET A 142 2.89 -1.79 22.68
CA MET A 142 3.36 -2.64 21.59
C MET A 142 4.63 -3.39 22.02
N SER A 143 4.77 -4.65 21.63
CA SER A 143 6.01 -5.40 21.91
C SER A 143 7.20 -4.78 21.16
N PRO A 144 8.44 -4.93 21.66
CA PRO A 144 9.62 -4.41 20.97
C PRO A 144 9.73 -4.87 19.51
N ASP A 145 9.43 -6.14 19.22
CA ASP A 145 9.47 -6.67 17.85
C ASP A 145 8.38 -6.07 16.94
N ALA A 146 7.20 -5.76 17.49
CA ALA A 146 6.14 -5.12 16.74
C ALA A 146 6.47 -3.65 16.44
N VAL A 147 7.07 -2.94 17.40
CA VAL A 147 7.57 -1.57 17.21
C VAL A 147 8.64 -1.54 16.13
N ASP A 148 9.57 -2.48 16.19
CA ASP A 148 10.65 -2.61 15.21
C ASP A 148 10.12 -2.91 13.80
N LEU A 149 9.13 -3.81 13.66
CA LEU A 149 8.47 -4.04 12.37
C LEU A 149 7.75 -2.78 11.86
N LEU A 150 7.00 -2.10 12.74
CA LEU A 150 6.27 -0.88 12.39
C LEU A 150 7.22 0.24 11.92
N GLU A 151 8.36 0.42 12.59
CA GLU A 151 9.40 1.36 12.17
C GLU A 151 9.96 1.05 10.79
N LYS A 152 10.13 -0.23 10.45
CA LYS A 152 10.61 -0.66 9.12
C LYS A 152 9.55 -0.52 8.02
N MET A 153 8.27 -0.56 8.36
CA MET A 153 7.14 -0.29 7.45
C MET A 153 6.93 1.21 7.20
N LEU A 154 7.09 2.05 8.23
CA LEU A 154 6.82 3.49 8.17
C LEU A 154 8.08 4.31 7.85
N ILE A 155 8.67 4.05 6.68
CA ILE A 155 9.84 4.77 6.17
C ILE A 155 9.44 5.69 5.01
N PHE A 156 9.92 6.94 5.03
CA PHE A 156 9.57 7.93 4.00
C PHE A 156 10.03 7.51 2.60
N ASP A 157 11.30 7.10 2.46
CA ASP A 157 11.84 6.59 1.19
C ASP A 157 11.32 5.17 0.92
N PRO A 158 10.54 4.95 -0.15
CA PRO A 158 9.99 3.64 -0.48
C PRO A 158 11.07 2.58 -0.74
N LYS A 159 12.29 2.96 -1.14
CA LYS A 159 13.39 2.01 -1.41
C LYS A 159 14.01 1.44 -0.14
N ARG A 160 13.79 2.10 1.00
CA ARG A 160 14.32 1.71 2.31
C ARG A 160 13.29 0.99 3.16
N ARG A 161 12.04 0.94 2.69
CA ARG A 161 10.90 0.30 3.35
C ARG A 161 11.06 -1.22 3.24
N ILE A 162 10.75 -1.96 4.30
CA ILE A 162 10.82 -3.43 4.32
C ILE A 162 9.95 -4.03 3.23
N THR A 163 10.40 -5.11 2.58
CA THR A 163 9.56 -5.83 1.61
C THR A 163 8.55 -6.74 2.32
N VAL A 164 7.57 -7.27 1.59
CA VAL A 164 6.60 -8.23 2.15
C VAL A 164 7.32 -9.49 2.63
N GLU A 165 8.28 -9.98 1.84
CA GLU A 165 9.05 -11.18 2.13
C GLU A 165 9.91 -10.99 3.38
N GLU A 166 10.56 -9.83 3.51
CA GLU A 166 11.33 -9.47 4.70
C GLU A 166 10.43 -9.30 5.94
N ALA A 167 9.21 -8.77 5.77
CA ALA A 167 8.26 -8.60 6.85
C ALA A 167 7.70 -9.94 7.35
N LEU A 168 7.42 -10.89 6.46
CA LEU A 168 7.00 -12.26 6.83
C LEU A 168 8.12 -12.99 7.60
N CYS A 169 9.38 -12.77 7.22
CA CYS A 169 10.54 -13.32 7.93
C CYS A 169 10.85 -12.60 9.27
N HIS A 170 10.13 -11.54 9.63
CA HIS A 170 10.45 -10.73 10.82
C HIS A 170 10.14 -11.49 12.12
N SER A 171 10.92 -11.25 13.18
CA SER A 171 10.73 -11.90 14.50
C SER A 171 9.31 -11.78 15.04
N TYR A 172 8.64 -10.65 14.78
CA TYR A 172 7.24 -10.43 15.18
C TYR A 172 6.25 -11.38 14.49
N MET A 173 6.56 -11.82 13.26
CA MET A 173 5.74 -12.76 12.48
C MET A 173 6.13 -14.23 12.71
N ALA A 174 7.22 -14.52 13.43
CA ALA A 174 7.73 -15.88 13.63
C ALA A 174 6.70 -16.91 14.14
N PRO A 175 5.72 -16.56 15.01
CA PRO A 175 4.68 -17.52 15.44
C PRO A 175 3.68 -17.89 14.34
N LEU A 176 3.57 -17.08 13.29
CA LEU A 176 2.58 -17.22 12.21
C LEU A 176 3.22 -17.60 10.86
N HIS A 177 4.52 -17.36 10.69
CA HIS A 177 5.22 -17.59 9.44
C HIS A 177 5.37 -19.08 9.12
N ASP A 178 4.78 -19.50 8.00
CA ASP A 178 4.94 -20.84 7.43
C ASP A 178 5.06 -20.76 5.92
N THR A 179 6.28 -20.99 5.42
CA THR A 179 6.58 -20.97 3.98
C THR A 179 5.76 -21.98 3.16
N ASN A 180 5.19 -23.02 3.78
CA ASN A 180 4.35 -23.99 3.07
C ASN A 180 2.90 -23.50 2.89
N ASP A 181 2.45 -22.58 3.75
CA ASP A 181 1.10 -21.98 3.72
C ASP A 181 1.11 -20.54 3.18
N GLU A 182 2.24 -20.13 2.59
CA GLU A 182 2.45 -18.81 1.97
C GLU A 182 2.68 -18.96 0.44
N PRO A 183 1.65 -19.36 -0.33
CA PRO A 183 1.80 -19.60 -1.76
C PRO A 183 2.02 -18.29 -2.53
N VAL A 184 2.99 -18.31 -3.45
CA VAL A 184 3.24 -17.18 -4.35
C VAL A 184 2.50 -17.41 -5.69
N CYS A 185 1.89 -16.37 -6.24
CA CYS A 185 1.21 -16.46 -7.53
C CYS A 185 2.21 -16.70 -8.68
N PRO A 186 2.20 -17.86 -9.35
CA PRO A 186 3.26 -18.23 -10.30
C PRO A 186 3.23 -17.44 -11.62
N ARG A 187 2.27 -16.52 -11.79
CA ARG A 187 2.08 -15.74 -13.02
C ARG A 187 1.83 -14.28 -12.66
N THR A 188 2.40 -13.39 -13.47
CA THR A 188 2.03 -11.98 -13.43
C THR A 188 0.58 -11.83 -13.89
N PHE A 189 -0.18 -10.99 -13.19
CA PHE A 189 -1.51 -10.64 -13.62
C PHE A 189 -1.44 -9.64 -14.77
N ASN A 190 -2.21 -9.88 -15.82
CA ASN A 190 -2.18 -9.07 -17.03
C ASN A 190 -3.38 -8.10 -17.03
N PHE A 191 -3.09 -6.79 -17.07
CA PHE A 191 -4.07 -5.71 -17.13
C PHE A 191 -4.38 -5.24 -18.57
N ASP A 192 -4.21 -6.10 -19.58
CA ASP A 192 -4.51 -5.80 -20.99
C ASP A 192 -5.94 -5.26 -21.25
N PHE A 193 -6.85 -5.46 -20.30
CA PHE A 193 -8.23 -4.94 -20.33
C PHE A 193 -8.35 -3.48 -19.85
N ALA A 194 -7.33 -2.89 -19.25
CA ALA A 194 -7.34 -1.53 -18.70
C ALA A 194 -6.80 -0.47 -19.69
N ARG A 195 -7.01 -0.67 -21.00
CA ARG A 195 -6.47 0.24 -22.02
C ARG A 195 -7.24 1.58 -22.00
N PRO A 196 -6.55 2.74 -22.01
CA PRO A 196 -7.20 4.05 -22.03
C PRO A 196 -8.11 4.30 -23.24
N SER A 197 -7.97 3.51 -24.30
CA SER A 197 -8.72 3.63 -25.55
C SER A 197 -10.10 2.99 -25.54
N PHE A 198 -10.47 2.25 -24.48
CA PHE A 198 -11.76 1.57 -24.44
C PHE A 198 -12.92 2.53 -24.18
N THR A 199 -13.99 2.36 -24.95
CA THR A 199 -15.27 3.06 -24.77
C THR A 199 -16.10 2.41 -23.67
N GLU A 200 -17.19 3.06 -23.24
CA GLU A 200 -18.12 2.47 -22.28
C GLU A 200 -18.72 1.15 -22.80
N GLU A 201 -19.03 1.08 -24.11
CA GLU A 201 -19.52 -0.11 -24.78
C GLU A 201 -18.50 -1.26 -24.76
N ASP A 202 -17.23 -0.97 -25.02
CA ASP A 202 -16.15 -1.96 -24.94
C ASP A 202 -16.03 -2.54 -23.51
N ILE A 203 -16.12 -1.67 -22.49
CA ILE A 203 -16.05 -2.07 -21.09
C ILE A 203 -17.24 -2.96 -20.71
N LYS A 204 -18.46 -2.61 -21.15
CA LYS A 204 -19.67 -3.44 -20.93
C LYS A 204 -19.52 -4.83 -21.53
N GLU A 205 -19.02 -4.92 -22.76
CA GLU A 205 -18.78 -6.18 -23.46
C GLU A 205 -17.71 -7.03 -22.73
N LEU A 206 -16.62 -6.41 -22.27
CA LEU A 206 -15.59 -7.11 -21.49
C LEU A 206 -16.14 -7.66 -20.17
N ILE A 207 -16.94 -6.89 -19.42
CA ILE A 207 -17.61 -7.33 -18.19
C ILE A 207 -18.56 -8.49 -18.48
N TRP A 208 -19.35 -8.39 -19.55
CA TRP A 208 -20.27 -9.45 -19.98
C TRP A 208 -19.53 -10.75 -20.29
N ARG A 209 -18.47 -10.69 -21.10
CA ARG A 209 -17.66 -11.86 -21.47
C ARG A 209 -17.06 -12.57 -20.27
N GLU A 210 -16.51 -11.81 -19.32
CA GLU A 210 -15.93 -12.41 -18.12
C GLU A 210 -17.03 -13.04 -17.25
N SER A 211 -18.20 -12.42 -17.15
CA SER A 211 -19.36 -12.97 -16.42
C SER A 211 -19.84 -14.31 -17.00
N VAL A 212 -19.95 -14.40 -18.33
CA VAL A 212 -20.36 -15.65 -19.04
C VAL A 212 -19.31 -16.75 -18.87
N LYS A 213 -18.02 -16.41 -18.81
CA LYS A 213 -16.96 -17.40 -18.60
C LYS A 213 -17.03 -18.08 -17.23
N PHE A 214 -17.47 -17.35 -16.20
CA PHE A 214 -17.67 -17.91 -14.86
C PHE A 214 -19.03 -18.59 -14.67
N ASN A 215 -20.04 -18.17 -15.43
CA ASN A 215 -21.38 -18.78 -15.45
C ASN A 215 -21.76 -19.13 -16.89
N PRO A 216 -21.20 -20.21 -17.47
CA PRO A 216 -21.53 -20.59 -18.83
C PRO A 216 -23.00 -20.97 -18.92
N ASP A 217 -23.67 -20.52 -19.98
CA ASP A 217 -25.04 -20.96 -20.24
C ASP A 217 -25.09 -22.49 -20.31
N PRO A 218 -26.14 -23.12 -19.75
CA PRO A 218 -26.31 -24.56 -19.87
C PRO A 218 -26.34 -24.95 -21.35
N PRO A 219 -25.72 -26.07 -21.74
CA PRO A 219 -25.72 -26.51 -23.13
C PRO A 219 -27.15 -26.62 -23.65
N ILE A 220 -27.39 -26.00 -24.80
CA ILE A 220 -28.66 -26.12 -25.52
C ILE A 220 -28.69 -27.55 -26.09
N TYR A 221 -29.52 -28.41 -25.50
CA TYR A 221 -29.81 -29.77 -26.00
C TYR A 221 -30.88 -29.73 -27.10
#